data_AF-A0A2C6KTM1-F1
#
_entry.id   AF-A0A2C6KTM1-F1
#
_cell.length_a   1.000
_cell.length_b   1.000
_cell.length_c   1.000
_cell.angle_alpha   90.00
_cell.angle_beta   90.00
_cell.angle_gamma   90.00
#
_symmetry.space_group_name_H-M   'P 1'
#
loop_
_entity.id
_entity.type
_entity.pdbx_description
1 polymer ?
#
loop_
_entity_poly.entity_id
_entity_poly.type
_entity_poly.pdbx_seq_one_letter_code
_entity_poly.pdbx_strand_id
1 'polypeptide(L)'
;MALPGQSFKRVVVLVLDCGATMQQRIRGNPPIDNYAGEFETASSSVDSAASARTSSLSSASVSTTASSLHHAAPGVHSHRTHTAGNWDSETDEPVTSNTSAFAVMKRAALEYVQRLAATSARTDVGVVCFGGARTNNSLMDLGDQEGGADGGYRNVEEACKPEAASWKAVRAVEEAECSNAKSDAVDGIVVAVNMVEKQYGPKLAQNDVCFLLFSDCRATLADSDDVLPVLEHLNHLGIRVQLILVDGSFGCSTSTLRLPLQSSDESVCRQLPAFEPLAQLCTTLIPIKSFLASPAVRLFSPPLKRLSTKCRVNLTISSGFQIPVYVFVKVRKENLPTVRKRVFLGVQSAAGRTRIRSPSSASDSSDALQSPSKGETGDLLWRDLRVHRFYFRANDPDRNPVRLADQKSQAKFPWLSEHGEKSDNGGTPDVKGGRGESGESVQRLHAYRYGKQLVAVTSIEQEALKEKTVAGLVALGVARLDDIQR
;
A
#
# COMPACT_ATOMS: atom_id res chain seq x y z
N MET A 1 23.35 0.09 16.98
CA MET A 1 22.60 1.31 16.64
C MET A 1 22.97 1.71 15.21
N ALA A 2 22.01 1.98 14.34
CA ALA A 2 22.31 2.38 12.96
C ALA A 2 22.68 3.87 12.93
N LEU A 3 23.71 4.23 12.16
CA LEU A 3 24.13 5.61 12.00
C LEU A 3 23.06 6.40 11.23
N PRO A 4 22.82 7.68 11.59
CA PRO A 4 21.92 8.54 10.83
C PRO A 4 22.38 8.62 9.37
N GLY A 5 21.49 8.27 8.43
CA GLY A 5 21.77 8.25 6.98
C GLY A 5 21.72 6.86 6.33
N GLN A 6 21.69 5.78 7.10
CA GLN A 6 21.62 4.42 6.56
C GLN A 6 20.18 4.07 6.13
N SER A 7 19.92 3.95 4.83
CA SER A 7 18.62 3.54 4.31
C SER A 7 18.48 2.03 4.35
N PHE A 8 17.70 1.52 5.32
CA PHE A 8 17.25 0.14 5.32
C PHE A 8 16.35 -0.09 4.10
N LYS A 9 16.78 -0.96 3.18
CA LYS A 9 15.95 -1.38 2.05
C LYS A 9 15.28 -2.71 2.40
N ARG A 10 14.02 -2.84 2.00
CA ARG A 10 13.31 -4.11 2.09
C ARG A 10 13.49 -4.84 0.77
N VAL A 11 13.90 -6.10 0.81
CA VAL A 11 14.08 -6.95 -0.36
C VAL A 11 13.13 -8.14 -0.22
N VAL A 12 12.29 -8.36 -1.22
CA VAL A 12 11.39 -9.52 -1.28
C VAL A 12 11.75 -10.33 -2.51
N VAL A 13 12.02 -11.62 -2.35
CA VAL A 13 12.20 -12.53 -3.49
C VAL A 13 11.06 -13.52 -3.51
N LEU A 14 10.38 -13.60 -4.65
CA LEU A 14 9.35 -14.60 -4.90
C LEU A 14 10.04 -15.84 -5.44
N VAL A 15 9.89 -16.97 -4.76
CA VAL A 15 10.41 -18.27 -5.20
C VAL A 15 9.18 -19.10 -5.60
N LEU A 16 8.99 -19.28 -6.90
CA LEU A 16 7.76 -19.82 -7.48
C LEU A 16 7.97 -21.26 -7.98
N ASP A 17 7.15 -22.18 -7.47
CA ASP A 17 7.09 -23.56 -7.94
C ASP A 17 6.34 -23.65 -9.28
N CYS A 18 7.09 -23.89 -10.35
CA CYS A 18 6.59 -24.09 -11.70
C CYS A 18 6.57 -25.56 -12.10
N GLY A 19 6.82 -26.49 -11.17
CA GLY A 19 6.96 -27.91 -11.44
C GLY A 19 5.67 -28.63 -11.81
N ALA A 20 5.81 -29.89 -12.25
CA ALA A 20 4.70 -30.71 -12.74
C ALA A 20 3.57 -30.92 -11.72
N THR A 21 3.90 -30.96 -10.42
CA THR A 21 2.91 -31.16 -9.36
C THR A 21 1.92 -30.01 -9.26
N MET A 22 2.35 -28.80 -9.62
CA MET A 22 1.52 -27.59 -9.62
C MET A 22 0.44 -27.60 -10.71
N GLN A 23 0.49 -28.52 -11.68
CA GLN A 23 -0.60 -28.74 -12.65
C GLN A 23 -1.81 -29.41 -12.00
N GLN A 24 -1.63 -30.04 -10.84
CA GLN A 24 -2.71 -30.74 -10.15
C GLN A 24 -3.79 -29.75 -9.69
N ARG A 25 -5.03 -30.23 -9.66
CA ARG A 25 -6.17 -29.44 -9.17
C ARG A 25 -6.02 -29.21 -7.67
N ILE A 26 -6.34 -28.00 -7.24
CA ILE A 26 -6.42 -27.67 -5.82
C ILE A 26 -7.59 -28.43 -5.21
N ARG A 27 -7.39 -29.00 -4.03
CA ARG A 27 -8.48 -29.63 -3.27
C ARG A 27 -9.40 -28.55 -2.68
N GLY A 28 -10.68 -28.57 -3.05
CA GLY A 28 -11.68 -27.61 -2.58
C GLY A 28 -11.74 -26.34 -3.42
N ASN A 29 -12.88 -25.63 -3.36
CA ASN A 29 -13.08 -24.42 -4.15
C ASN A 29 -12.19 -23.28 -3.60
N PRO A 30 -11.19 -22.80 -4.35
CA PRO A 30 -10.53 -21.54 -4.00
C PRO A 30 -11.57 -20.40 -4.05
N PRO A 31 -11.49 -19.40 -3.17
CA PRO A 31 -12.40 -18.26 -3.20
C PRO A 31 -11.99 -17.34 -4.37
N ILE A 32 -12.28 -17.75 -5.59
CA ILE A 32 -11.84 -17.07 -6.82
C ILE A 32 -12.71 -15.85 -7.12
N ASP A 33 -14.00 -15.89 -6.75
CA ASP A 33 -14.99 -14.90 -7.22
C ASP A 33 -15.61 -14.03 -6.12
N ASN A 34 -15.62 -14.46 -4.84
CA ASN A 34 -16.34 -13.71 -3.80
C ASN A 34 -15.61 -12.45 -3.29
N TYR A 35 -14.31 -12.29 -3.55
CA TYR A 35 -13.56 -11.14 -3.03
C TYR A 35 -13.63 -9.88 -3.90
N ALA A 36 -14.08 -9.99 -5.17
CA ALA A 36 -14.27 -8.81 -6.02
C ALA A 36 -15.57 -8.04 -5.68
N GLY A 37 -16.58 -8.72 -5.09
CA GLY A 37 -17.92 -8.15 -4.87
C GLY A 37 -18.21 -7.64 -3.44
N GLU A 38 -17.53 -8.14 -2.40
CA GLU A 38 -17.91 -7.82 -1.01
C GLU A 38 -17.45 -6.43 -0.51
N PHE A 39 -16.67 -5.67 -1.29
CA PHE A 39 -16.28 -4.30 -0.90
C PHE A 39 -17.28 -3.22 -1.32
N GLU A 40 -18.23 -3.48 -2.22
CA GLU A 40 -19.22 -2.48 -2.66
C GLU A 40 -20.48 -2.43 -1.78
N THR A 41 -20.82 -3.50 -1.05
CA THR A 41 -22.06 -3.54 -0.26
C THR A 41 -21.92 -3.00 1.16
N ALA A 42 -20.70 -2.78 1.67
CA ALA A 42 -20.48 -2.24 3.01
C ALA A 42 -20.60 -0.70 3.12
N SER A 43 -20.88 0.02 2.02
CA SER A 43 -20.95 1.49 2.00
C SER A 43 -22.36 2.08 1.82
N SER A 44 -23.45 1.31 1.94
CA SER A 44 -24.81 1.80 1.65
C SER A 44 -25.86 1.66 2.77
N SER A 45 -25.48 1.49 4.03
CA SER A 45 -26.47 1.42 5.13
C SER A 45 -26.09 2.24 6.37
N VAL A 46 -25.96 3.57 6.22
CA VAL A 46 -26.15 4.50 7.35
C VAL A 46 -26.79 5.78 6.82
N ASP A 47 -28.10 5.74 6.59
CA ASP A 47 -28.96 6.93 6.57
C ASP A 47 -30.41 6.48 6.75
N SER A 48 -30.95 6.67 7.96
CA SER A 48 -32.37 6.98 8.27
C SER A 48 -32.70 6.58 9.72
N ALA A 49 -32.61 7.54 10.65
CA ALA A 49 -33.60 7.75 11.72
C ALA A 49 -33.13 8.87 12.66
N ALA A 50 -33.38 10.11 12.27
CA ALA A 50 -33.55 11.20 13.21
C ALA A 50 -35.03 11.60 13.19
N SER A 51 -35.78 11.25 14.24
CA SER A 51 -36.93 12.06 14.63
C SER A 51 -37.31 11.82 16.09
N ALA A 52 -37.10 12.88 16.87
CA ALA A 52 -37.87 13.35 18.02
C ALA A 52 -38.26 12.34 19.12
N ARG A 53 -37.75 12.62 20.33
CA ARG A 53 -38.61 12.82 21.51
C ARG A 53 -37.83 13.49 22.65
N THR A 54 -38.17 14.75 22.86
CA THR A 54 -38.05 15.46 24.13
C THR A 54 -39.11 14.93 25.11
N SER A 55 -38.75 14.64 26.35
CA SER A 55 -39.66 14.84 27.49
C SER A 55 -38.92 14.79 28.82
N SER A 56 -39.03 15.91 29.51
CA SER A 56 -38.72 16.17 30.91
C SER A 56 -39.69 15.49 31.89
N LEU A 57 -39.20 15.35 33.11
CA LEU A 57 -39.83 14.93 34.37
C LEU A 57 -41.26 15.44 34.63
N SER A 58 -42.10 14.61 35.25
CA SER A 58 -42.80 14.91 36.53
C SER A 58 -43.74 13.79 37.01
N SER A 59 -43.54 13.43 38.29
CA SER A 59 -44.47 13.05 39.39
C SER A 59 -45.89 12.50 39.16
N ALA A 60 -46.12 11.39 39.87
CA ALA A 60 -47.20 11.12 40.84
C ALA A 60 -48.67 10.88 40.38
N SER A 61 -49.09 9.64 40.69
CA SER A 61 -50.25 9.25 41.51
C SER A 61 -51.62 8.89 40.87
N VAL A 62 -52.18 7.84 41.49
CA VAL A 62 -53.58 7.40 41.63
C VAL A 62 -54.26 6.62 40.50
N SER A 63 -54.74 5.45 40.93
CA SER A 63 -55.61 4.45 40.33
C SER A 63 -57.05 4.89 40.06
N THR A 64 -57.69 4.41 39.00
CA THR A 64 -59.07 3.86 39.04
C THR A 64 -59.43 3.03 37.80
N THR A 65 -60.44 2.18 37.99
CA THR A 65 -60.93 1.01 37.25
C THR A 65 -61.93 1.27 36.12
N ALA A 66 -62.26 0.19 35.38
CA ALA A 66 -63.42 -0.06 34.49
C ALA A 66 -63.33 0.52 33.05
N SER A 67 -63.83 -0.05 31.94
CA SER A 67 -64.49 -1.32 31.58
C SER A 67 -64.85 -1.25 30.07
N SER A 68 -64.68 -2.34 29.30
CA SER A 68 -65.62 -2.84 28.24
C SER A 68 -65.85 -1.98 26.97
N LEU A 69 -66.11 -2.40 25.72
CA LEU A 69 -66.51 -3.64 25.00
C LEU A 69 -66.03 -3.52 23.51
N HIS A 70 -65.84 -4.67 22.85
CA HIS A 70 -66.13 -5.06 21.44
C HIS A 70 -66.04 -4.08 20.25
N HIS A 71 -65.28 -4.45 19.22
CA HIS A 71 -65.83 -4.99 17.95
C HIS A 71 -64.73 -5.54 17.02
N ALA A 72 -65.08 -6.59 16.28
CA ALA A 72 -64.22 -7.38 15.40
C ALA A 72 -64.48 -7.09 13.90
N ALA A 73 -63.38 -7.08 13.13
CA ALA A 73 -63.17 -7.55 11.74
C ALA A 73 -63.95 -6.90 10.55
N PRO A 74 -63.54 -7.13 9.28
CA PRO A 74 -62.20 -7.37 8.72
C PRO A 74 -61.88 -6.45 7.50
N GLY A 75 -60.59 -6.22 7.23
CA GLY A 75 -60.09 -5.44 6.10
C GLY A 75 -59.47 -6.31 5.00
N VAL A 76 -60.03 -6.17 3.81
CA VAL A 76 -59.70 -6.79 2.52
C VAL A 76 -58.22 -6.57 2.10
N HIS A 77 -57.55 -7.63 1.63
CA HIS A 77 -56.28 -7.54 0.91
C HIS A 77 -56.47 -7.89 -0.56
N SER A 78 -56.17 -6.91 -1.41
CA SER A 78 -56.18 -6.99 -2.86
C SER A 78 -54.92 -7.69 -3.37
N HIS A 79 -55.11 -8.82 -4.06
CA HIS A 79 -54.11 -9.42 -4.93
C HIS A 79 -53.81 -8.47 -6.10
N ARG A 80 -52.52 -8.25 -6.39
CA ARG A 80 -52.06 -7.72 -7.67
C ARG A 80 -51.11 -8.73 -8.29
N THR A 81 -51.63 -9.38 -9.32
CA THR A 81 -50.95 -10.28 -10.26
C THR A 81 -49.95 -9.49 -11.10
N HIS A 82 -48.68 -9.89 -11.07
CA HIS A 82 -47.74 -9.62 -12.15
C HIS A 82 -47.34 -10.94 -12.81
N THR A 83 -47.71 -10.97 -14.09
CA THR A 83 -47.47 -11.93 -15.17
C THR A 83 -46.08 -12.56 -15.17
N ALA A 84 -46.07 -13.89 -15.19
CA ALA A 84 -44.93 -14.74 -15.48
C ALA A 84 -44.49 -14.54 -16.94
N GLY A 85 -43.30 -13.98 -17.12
CA GLY A 85 -42.51 -14.11 -18.34
C GLY A 85 -41.56 -15.28 -18.16
N ASN A 86 -41.80 -16.34 -18.95
CA ASN A 86 -41.01 -17.54 -19.07
C ASN A 86 -39.56 -17.18 -19.48
N TRP A 87 -38.61 -17.26 -18.55
CA TRP A 87 -37.18 -17.31 -18.82
C TRP A 87 -36.71 -18.70 -18.44
N ASP A 88 -36.21 -19.42 -19.44
CA ASP A 88 -35.82 -20.81 -19.35
C ASP A 88 -34.82 -21.03 -18.22
N SER A 89 -35.14 -22.06 -17.44
CA SER A 89 -34.31 -22.71 -16.44
C SER A 89 -33.06 -23.29 -17.12
N GLU A 90 -32.05 -22.45 -17.34
CA GLU A 90 -30.66 -22.93 -17.39
C GLU A 90 -30.24 -23.25 -15.95
N THR A 91 -29.95 -24.52 -15.73
CA THR A 91 -29.37 -25.07 -14.53
C THR A 91 -28.12 -24.29 -14.11
N ASP A 92 -28.20 -23.59 -12.97
CA ASP A 92 -27.04 -23.14 -12.18
C ASP A 92 -26.29 -24.37 -11.63
N GLU A 93 -25.62 -25.10 -12.53
CA GLU A 93 -24.52 -25.98 -12.15
C GLU A 93 -23.36 -25.07 -11.73
N PRO A 94 -22.83 -25.20 -10.49
CA PRO A 94 -21.69 -24.41 -10.08
C PRO A 94 -20.54 -24.76 -11.01
N VAL A 95 -20.13 -23.79 -11.84
CA VAL A 95 -18.91 -23.87 -12.65
C VAL A 95 -17.75 -24.02 -11.68
N THR A 96 -17.45 -25.27 -11.31
CA THR A 96 -16.29 -25.66 -10.53
C THR A 96 -15.10 -25.48 -11.45
N SER A 97 -14.65 -24.24 -11.56
CA SER A 97 -13.52 -23.87 -12.39
C SER A 97 -12.34 -24.76 -12.02
N ASN A 98 -11.90 -25.58 -12.98
CA ASN A 98 -10.76 -26.49 -12.87
C ASN A 98 -9.45 -25.71 -12.78
N THR A 99 -9.26 -24.95 -11.71
CA THR A 99 -8.09 -24.10 -11.51
C THR A 99 -6.96 -24.96 -10.94
N SER A 100 -5.83 -24.99 -11.65
CA SER A 100 -4.62 -25.67 -11.19
C SER A 100 -3.99 -24.93 -10.00
N ALA A 101 -3.18 -25.64 -9.20
CA ALA A 101 -2.39 -25.04 -8.12
C ALA A 101 -1.50 -23.90 -8.65
N PHE A 102 -0.88 -24.11 -9.82
CA PHE A 102 -0.09 -23.11 -10.51
C PHE A 102 -0.87 -21.82 -10.80
N ALA A 103 -2.10 -21.93 -11.32
CA ALA A 103 -2.90 -20.75 -11.66
C ALA A 103 -3.26 -19.91 -10.42
N VAL A 104 -3.59 -20.54 -9.30
CA VAL A 104 -3.88 -19.83 -8.05
C VAL A 104 -2.63 -19.20 -7.45
N MET A 105 -1.51 -19.92 -7.44
CA MET A 105 -0.21 -19.38 -7.05
C MET A 105 0.13 -18.15 -7.89
N LYS A 106 0.10 -18.28 -9.22
CA LYS A 106 0.46 -17.21 -10.16
C LYS A 106 -0.41 -15.98 -9.94
N ARG A 107 -1.72 -16.15 -9.76
CA ARG A 107 -2.63 -15.05 -9.40
C ARG A 107 -2.25 -14.39 -8.08
N ALA A 108 -1.97 -15.18 -7.05
CA ALA A 108 -1.59 -14.66 -5.73
C ALA A 108 -0.28 -13.86 -5.78
N ALA A 109 0.75 -14.40 -6.44
CA ALA A 109 2.01 -13.72 -6.67
C ALA A 109 1.83 -12.43 -7.50
N LEU A 110 1.00 -12.48 -8.55
CA LEU A 110 0.69 -11.33 -9.39
C LEU A 110 0.02 -10.20 -8.60
N GLU A 111 -1.05 -10.50 -7.86
CA GLU A 111 -1.75 -9.52 -7.02
C GLU A 111 -0.80 -8.88 -6.00
N TYR A 112 0.11 -9.66 -5.43
CA TYR A 112 1.12 -9.18 -4.47
C TYR A 112 2.12 -8.23 -5.12
N VAL A 113 2.73 -8.60 -6.25
CA VAL A 113 3.72 -7.76 -6.94
C VAL A 113 3.09 -6.50 -7.52
N GLN A 114 1.89 -6.60 -8.10
CA GLN A 114 1.16 -5.44 -8.62
C GLN A 114 0.92 -4.41 -7.50
N ARG A 115 0.53 -4.89 -6.30
CA ARG A 115 0.38 -4.02 -5.13
C ARG A 115 1.71 -3.38 -4.74
N LEU A 116 2.79 -4.15 -4.65
CA LEU A 116 4.12 -3.61 -4.34
C LEU A 116 4.57 -2.56 -5.36
N ALA A 117 4.39 -2.82 -6.65
CA ALA A 117 4.71 -1.86 -7.72
C ALA A 117 3.87 -0.58 -7.61
N ALA A 118 2.60 -0.68 -7.20
CA ALA A 118 1.71 0.46 -7.05
C ALA A 118 1.98 1.29 -5.77
N THR A 119 2.37 0.66 -4.66
CA THR A 119 2.42 1.32 -3.34
C THR A 119 3.80 1.43 -2.70
N SER A 120 4.78 0.63 -3.12
CA SER A 120 5.99 0.34 -2.34
C SER A 120 7.28 0.75 -3.06
N ALA A 121 7.49 2.05 -3.26
CA ALA A 121 8.68 2.60 -3.93
C ALA A 121 10.04 2.30 -3.25
N ARG A 122 10.06 1.69 -2.05
CA ARG A 122 11.28 1.36 -1.29
C ARG A 122 11.53 -0.13 -1.15
N THR A 123 10.70 -0.96 -1.77
CA THR A 123 10.83 -2.41 -1.74
C THR A 123 11.45 -2.86 -3.04
N ASP A 124 12.53 -3.63 -2.95
CA ASP A 124 13.04 -4.36 -4.10
C ASP A 124 12.34 -5.71 -4.21
N VAL A 125 12.04 -6.12 -5.43
CA VAL A 125 11.38 -7.37 -5.75
C VAL A 125 12.25 -8.16 -6.73
N GLY A 126 12.58 -9.39 -6.36
CA GLY A 126 13.16 -10.40 -7.23
C GLY A 126 12.17 -11.55 -7.49
N VAL A 127 12.35 -12.27 -8.59
CA VAL A 127 11.55 -13.43 -8.96
C VAL A 127 12.48 -14.56 -9.40
N VAL A 128 12.33 -15.71 -8.75
CA VAL A 128 12.99 -16.96 -9.10
C VAL A 128 11.91 -18.01 -9.35
N CYS A 129 12.01 -18.73 -10.45
CA CYS A 129 11.11 -19.82 -10.81
C CYS A 129 11.90 -21.12 -10.79
N PHE A 130 11.40 -22.16 -10.15
CA PHE A 130 12.01 -23.50 -10.15
C PHE A 130 11.02 -24.54 -10.68
N GLY A 131 11.53 -25.63 -11.26
CA GLY A 131 10.69 -26.64 -11.93
C GLY A 131 10.13 -26.17 -13.27
N GLY A 132 10.63 -25.07 -13.82
CA GLY A 132 10.28 -24.56 -15.14
C GLY A 132 11.02 -25.26 -16.28
N ALA A 133 10.59 -25.03 -17.52
CA ALA A 133 11.28 -25.59 -18.70
C ALA A 133 12.60 -24.86 -19.00
N ARG A 134 12.76 -23.63 -18.48
CA ARG A 134 13.92 -22.78 -18.69
C ARG A 134 14.91 -22.95 -17.53
N THR A 135 16.19 -22.90 -17.86
CA THR A 135 17.27 -22.77 -16.89
C THR A 135 18.02 -21.51 -17.24
N ASN A 136 18.04 -20.54 -16.32
CA ASN A 136 18.74 -19.28 -16.50
C ASN A 136 19.13 -18.75 -15.14
N ASN A 137 20.21 -19.27 -14.58
CA ASN A 137 20.73 -18.85 -13.31
C ASN A 137 22.26 -18.79 -13.36
N SER A 138 22.82 -17.94 -12.52
CA SER A 138 24.24 -17.63 -12.52
C SER A 138 25.12 -18.66 -11.81
N LEU A 139 24.54 -19.78 -11.36
CA LEU A 139 25.25 -20.91 -10.77
C LEU A 139 25.48 -22.04 -11.78
N MET A 140 24.78 -22.05 -12.92
CA MET A 140 24.97 -23.05 -13.99
C MET A 140 26.41 -23.06 -14.53
N ASP A 141 27.00 -21.88 -14.75
CA ASP A 141 28.33 -21.75 -15.35
C ASP A 141 29.46 -22.34 -14.47
N LEU A 142 29.20 -22.56 -13.17
CA LEU A 142 30.17 -23.13 -12.23
C LEU A 142 30.26 -24.66 -12.34
N GLY A 143 29.19 -25.33 -12.77
CA GLY A 143 29.14 -26.80 -12.84
C GLY A 143 29.93 -27.39 -14.01
N ASP A 144 30.03 -26.66 -15.13
CA ASP A 144 30.69 -27.15 -16.35
C ASP A 144 32.22 -27.18 -16.23
N GLN A 145 32.82 -26.49 -15.24
CA GLN A 145 34.28 -26.44 -15.07
C GLN A 145 34.86 -27.59 -14.24
N GLU A 146 34.04 -28.30 -13.44
CA GLU A 146 34.50 -29.39 -12.58
C GLU A 146 34.13 -30.81 -13.05
N GLY A 147 33.55 -30.97 -14.25
CA GLY A 147 33.42 -32.28 -14.90
C GLY A 147 32.39 -33.24 -14.28
N GLY A 148 31.52 -32.76 -13.38
CA GLY A 148 30.36 -33.51 -12.91
C GLY A 148 29.20 -33.42 -13.91
N ALA A 149 28.74 -34.55 -14.45
CA ALA A 149 27.66 -34.61 -15.45
C ALA A 149 26.28 -34.14 -14.95
N ASP A 150 26.15 -33.88 -13.65
CA ASP A 150 24.93 -33.44 -12.98
C ASP A 150 25.06 -31.98 -12.57
N GLY A 151 24.78 -31.06 -13.49
CA GLY A 151 24.64 -29.64 -13.18
C GLY A 151 23.52 -29.46 -12.15
N GLY A 152 23.87 -29.18 -10.90
CA GLY A 152 22.98 -29.25 -9.73
C GLY A 152 21.81 -28.27 -9.71
N TYR A 153 21.80 -27.24 -10.56
CA TYR A 153 20.77 -26.17 -10.52
C TYR A 153 19.96 -26.07 -11.83
N ARG A 154 19.62 -27.22 -12.43
CA ARG A 154 18.79 -27.28 -13.64
C ARG A 154 17.34 -26.93 -13.34
N ASN A 155 16.66 -26.39 -14.35
CA ASN A 155 15.23 -26.00 -14.31
C ASN A 155 14.92 -24.89 -13.29
N VAL A 156 15.93 -24.08 -12.96
CA VAL A 156 15.81 -22.86 -12.14
C VAL A 156 16.15 -21.62 -12.97
N GLU A 157 15.26 -20.63 -12.95
CA GLU A 157 15.33 -19.38 -13.70
C GLU A 157 15.29 -18.16 -12.77
N GLU A 158 16.31 -17.31 -12.85
CA GLU A 158 16.35 -15.95 -12.28
C GLU A 158 15.52 -14.99 -13.16
N ALA A 159 14.18 -15.12 -13.13
CA ALA A 159 13.28 -14.38 -14.01
C ALA A 159 13.37 -12.84 -13.83
N CYS A 160 13.61 -12.37 -12.61
CA CYS A 160 13.86 -10.95 -12.33
C CYS A 160 14.82 -10.77 -11.17
N LYS A 161 15.94 -10.06 -11.40
CA LYS A 161 16.86 -9.67 -10.33
C LYS A 161 16.19 -8.69 -9.35
N PRO A 162 16.62 -8.63 -8.08
CA PRO A 162 16.09 -7.71 -7.10
C PRO A 162 16.32 -6.25 -7.51
N GLU A 163 15.24 -5.60 -7.91
CA GLU A 163 15.19 -4.19 -8.32
C GLU A 163 13.95 -3.52 -7.70
N ALA A 164 13.89 -2.19 -7.72
CA ALA A 164 12.74 -1.47 -7.16
C ALA A 164 11.42 -2.00 -7.76
N ALA A 165 10.44 -2.27 -6.90
CA ALA A 165 9.15 -2.84 -7.28
C ALA A 165 8.57 -2.09 -8.49
N SER A 166 8.45 -2.81 -9.61
CA SER A 166 8.11 -2.23 -10.91
C SER A 166 7.29 -3.22 -11.73
N TRP A 167 6.72 -2.74 -12.84
CA TRP A 167 5.99 -3.57 -13.79
C TRP A 167 6.87 -4.63 -14.48
N LYS A 168 8.21 -4.52 -14.39
CA LYS A 168 9.13 -5.56 -14.87
C LYS A 168 8.98 -6.85 -14.04
N ALA A 169 8.91 -6.72 -12.72
CA ALA A 169 8.67 -7.88 -11.84
C ALA A 169 7.26 -8.46 -12.04
N VAL A 170 6.26 -7.60 -12.32
CA VAL A 170 4.90 -8.06 -12.66
C VAL A 170 4.94 -8.93 -13.92
N ARG A 171 5.60 -8.47 -15.00
CA ARG A 171 5.74 -9.25 -16.24
C ARG A 171 6.51 -10.55 -16.02
N ALA A 172 7.56 -10.55 -15.20
CA ALA A 172 8.29 -11.78 -14.89
C ALA A 172 7.38 -12.86 -14.24
N VAL A 173 6.43 -12.45 -13.39
CA VAL A 173 5.42 -13.38 -12.84
C VAL A 173 4.37 -13.76 -13.89
N GLU A 174 3.96 -12.84 -14.78
CA GLU A 174 3.03 -13.14 -15.88
C GLU A 174 3.62 -14.10 -16.91
N GLU A 175 4.91 -14.04 -17.17
CA GLU A 175 5.66 -14.90 -18.11
C GLU A 175 6.07 -16.24 -17.47
N ALA A 176 5.83 -16.43 -16.17
CA ALA A 176 6.05 -17.71 -15.53
C ALA A 176 5.05 -18.74 -16.07
N GLU A 177 5.56 -19.90 -16.47
CA GLU A 177 4.80 -21.01 -17.02
C GLU A 177 5.11 -22.29 -16.26
N CYS A 178 4.09 -23.12 -16.07
CA CYS A 178 4.25 -24.43 -15.48
C CYS A 178 4.85 -25.39 -16.50
N SER A 179 5.70 -26.30 -16.05
CA SER A 179 6.35 -27.28 -16.91
C SER A 179 6.28 -28.69 -16.32
N ASN A 180 6.68 -29.69 -17.11
CA ASN A 180 6.82 -31.06 -16.65
C ASN A 180 8.21 -31.36 -16.08
N ALA A 181 9.09 -30.35 -16.01
CA ALA A 181 10.43 -30.50 -15.48
C ALA A 181 10.40 -30.70 -13.96
N LYS A 182 11.46 -31.34 -13.45
CA LYS A 182 11.68 -31.55 -12.02
C LYS A 182 12.84 -30.68 -11.57
N SER A 183 12.70 -30.05 -10.41
CA SER A 183 13.71 -29.23 -9.74
C SER A 183 13.38 -29.26 -8.24
N ASP A 184 14.40 -29.16 -7.41
CA ASP A 184 14.21 -29.04 -5.98
C ASP A 184 13.85 -27.59 -5.60
N ALA A 185 12.97 -27.42 -4.61
CA ALA A 185 12.70 -26.13 -4.00
C ALA A 185 13.94 -25.57 -3.27
N VAL A 186 14.83 -26.43 -2.76
CA VAL A 186 16.12 -26.05 -2.16
C VAL A 186 17.01 -25.38 -3.21
N ASP A 187 17.09 -25.91 -4.44
CA ASP A 187 17.82 -25.29 -5.56
C ASP A 187 17.30 -23.87 -5.84
N GLY A 188 15.98 -23.71 -5.86
CA GLY A 188 15.32 -22.42 -6.02
C GLY A 188 15.72 -21.42 -4.92
N ILE A 189 15.83 -21.87 -3.67
CA ILE A 189 16.29 -21.06 -2.54
C ILE A 189 17.77 -20.71 -2.69
N VAL A 190 18.63 -21.67 -3.03
CA VAL A 190 20.08 -21.45 -3.20
C VAL A 190 20.34 -20.42 -4.31
N VAL A 191 19.67 -20.55 -5.46
CA VAL A 191 19.74 -19.56 -6.54
C VAL A 191 19.25 -18.19 -6.06
N ALA A 192 18.16 -18.13 -5.28
CA ALA A 192 17.66 -16.88 -4.72
C ALA A 192 18.65 -16.22 -3.74
N VAL A 193 19.33 -17.00 -2.89
CA VAL A 193 20.38 -16.50 -1.99
C VAL A 193 21.53 -15.90 -2.81
N ASN A 194 22.07 -16.66 -3.76
CA ASN A 194 23.16 -16.20 -4.63
C ASN A 194 22.78 -14.94 -5.42
N MET A 195 21.55 -14.86 -5.94
CA MET A 195 21.04 -13.70 -6.65
C MET A 195 21.05 -12.43 -5.77
N VAL A 196 20.65 -12.56 -4.50
CA VAL A 196 20.62 -11.45 -3.54
C VAL A 196 22.03 -11.10 -3.04
N GLU A 197 22.88 -12.07 -2.77
CA GLU A 197 24.28 -11.85 -2.38
C GLU A 197 25.05 -11.11 -3.47
N LYS A 198 24.91 -11.51 -4.74
CA LYS A 198 25.53 -10.80 -5.88
C LYS A 198 25.06 -9.36 -6.00
N GLN A 199 23.78 -9.10 -5.72
CA GLN A 199 23.18 -7.77 -5.88
C GLN A 199 23.53 -6.80 -4.74
N TYR A 200 23.53 -7.26 -3.49
CA TYR A 200 23.71 -6.39 -2.31
C TYR A 200 25.06 -6.56 -1.60
N GLY A 201 25.74 -7.69 -1.82
CA GLY A 201 27.02 -8.04 -1.19
C GLY A 201 26.98 -7.86 0.34
N PRO A 202 27.98 -7.20 0.93
CA PRO A 202 28.07 -7.04 2.39
C PRO A 202 26.97 -6.15 2.98
N LYS A 203 26.20 -5.41 2.15
CA LYS A 203 25.07 -4.61 2.62
C LYS A 203 23.83 -5.46 2.91
N LEU A 204 23.86 -6.74 2.56
CA LEU A 204 22.76 -7.67 2.75
C LEU A 204 22.31 -7.75 4.22
N ALA A 205 23.25 -7.85 5.15
CA ALA A 205 22.97 -7.89 6.59
C ALA A 205 22.31 -6.61 7.15
N GLN A 206 22.31 -5.52 6.39
CA GLN A 206 21.63 -4.26 6.74
C GLN A 206 20.22 -4.18 6.17
N ASN A 207 19.89 -5.03 5.20
CA ASN A 207 18.58 -5.04 4.56
C ASN A 207 17.64 -6.01 5.28
N ASP A 208 16.33 -5.76 5.17
CA ASP A 208 15.34 -6.76 5.56
C ASP A 208 15.00 -7.60 4.33
N VAL A 209 15.54 -8.81 4.28
CA VAL A 209 15.37 -9.73 3.16
C VAL A 209 14.42 -10.85 3.55
N CYS A 210 13.42 -11.05 2.70
CA CYS A 210 12.42 -12.08 2.90
C CYS A 210 12.14 -12.82 1.59
N PHE A 211 12.18 -14.15 1.64
CA PHE A 211 11.79 -15.03 0.55
C PHE A 211 10.36 -15.51 0.78
N LEU A 212 9.52 -15.37 -0.23
CA LEU A 212 8.17 -15.91 -0.26
C LEU A 212 8.19 -17.12 -1.18
N LEU A 213 8.26 -18.31 -0.58
CA LEU A 213 8.26 -19.58 -1.29
C LEU A 213 6.82 -20.01 -1.54
N PHE A 214 6.40 -20.08 -2.80
CA PHE A 214 5.11 -20.64 -3.19
C PHE A 214 5.32 -22.05 -3.70
N SER A 215 4.76 -23.05 -3.02
CA SER A 215 4.83 -24.46 -3.45
C SER A 215 3.63 -25.24 -2.90
N ASP A 216 3.27 -26.32 -3.58
CA ASP A 216 2.34 -27.34 -3.07
C ASP A 216 3.03 -28.40 -2.19
N CYS A 217 4.36 -28.34 -2.07
CA CYS A 217 5.22 -29.28 -1.35
C CYS A 217 5.04 -30.75 -1.78
N ARG A 218 4.56 -31.01 -3.00
CA ARG A 218 4.36 -32.38 -3.53
C ARG A 218 5.54 -32.93 -4.30
N ALA A 219 6.42 -32.05 -4.80
CA ALA A 219 7.68 -32.48 -5.37
C ALA A 219 8.51 -33.21 -4.31
N THR A 220 9.17 -34.29 -4.66
CA THR A 220 10.17 -34.93 -3.80
C THR A 220 11.45 -34.09 -3.86
N LEU A 221 12.00 -33.74 -2.70
CA LEU A 221 13.32 -33.13 -2.62
C LEU A 221 14.37 -34.17 -3.02
N ALA A 222 15.42 -33.73 -3.71
CA ALA A 222 16.48 -34.60 -4.20
C ALA A 222 17.36 -35.05 -3.04
N ASP A 223 17.82 -34.11 -2.21
CA ASP A 223 18.80 -34.36 -1.16
C ASP A 223 18.44 -33.61 0.14
N SER A 224 17.94 -34.35 1.14
CA SER A 224 17.61 -33.77 2.46
C SER A 224 18.83 -33.21 3.20
N ASP A 225 20.03 -33.66 2.82
CA ASP A 225 21.29 -33.28 3.46
C ASP A 225 21.66 -31.81 3.17
N ASP A 226 21.14 -31.23 2.09
CA ASP A 226 21.39 -29.83 1.71
C ASP A 226 20.59 -28.82 2.54
N VAL A 227 19.58 -29.27 3.27
CA VAL A 227 18.69 -28.40 4.04
C VAL A 227 19.42 -27.72 5.19
N LEU A 228 20.28 -28.43 5.91
CA LEU A 228 21.01 -27.88 7.06
C LEU A 228 22.03 -26.80 6.65
N PRO A 229 22.92 -27.02 5.65
CA PRO A 229 23.82 -25.97 5.17
C PRO A 229 23.07 -24.72 4.69
N VAL A 230 21.95 -24.90 3.96
CA VAL A 230 21.14 -23.78 3.49
C VAL A 230 20.50 -23.02 4.65
N LEU A 231 19.99 -23.71 5.67
CA LEU A 231 19.45 -23.08 6.88
C LEU A 231 20.51 -22.25 7.62
N GLU A 232 21.70 -22.79 7.81
CA GLU A 232 22.81 -22.08 8.46
C GLU A 232 23.19 -20.83 7.68
N HIS A 233 23.28 -20.93 6.34
CA HIS A 233 23.60 -19.80 5.47
C HIS A 233 22.51 -18.71 5.50
N LEU A 234 21.23 -19.11 5.43
CA LEU A 234 20.09 -18.18 5.58
C LEU A 234 20.12 -17.44 6.91
N ASN A 235 20.40 -18.15 8.01
CA ASN A 235 20.51 -17.57 9.35
C ASN A 235 21.70 -16.62 9.47
N HIS A 236 22.85 -16.98 8.90
CA HIS A 236 24.04 -16.13 8.86
C HIS A 236 23.76 -14.80 8.13
N LEU A 237 23.05 -14.87 7.01
CA LEU A 237 22.67 -13.70 6.22
C LEU A 237 21.46 -12.93 6.78
N GLY A 238 20.74 -13.49 7.76
CA GLY A 238 19.52 -12.92 8.32
C GLY A 238 18.33 -12.91 7.35
N ILE A 239 18.30 -13.85 6.40
CA ILE A 239 17.22 -13.99 5.40
C ILE A 239 16.06 -14.77 6.01
N ARG A 240 14.84 -14.24 5.89
CA ARG A 240 13.63 -14.92 6.38
C ARG A 240 12.90 -15.62 5.24
N VAL A 241 12.65 -16.91 5.34
CA VAL A 241 11.82 -17.64 4.37
C VAL A 241 10.41 -17.82 4.94
N GLN A 242 9.39 -17.56 4.12
CA GLN A 242 7.98 -17.79 4.43
C GLN A 242 7.40 -18.71 3.36
N LEU A 243 6.80 -19.82 3.79
CA LEU A 243 6.16 -20.78 2.91
C LEU A 243 4.70 -20.41 2.72
N ILE A 244 4.33 -20.08 1.50
CA ILE A 244 2.96 -19.95 1.05
C ILE A 244 2.54 -21.29 0.46
N LEU A 245 1.83 -22.07 1.27
CA LEU A 245 1.42 -23.41 0.89
C LEU A 245 0.21 -23.34 -0.05
N VAL A 246 0.44 -23.77 -1.29
CA VAL A 246 -0.55 -23.83 -2.36
C VAL A 246 -1.30 -25.16 -2.28
N ASP A 247 -1.84 -25.43 -1.09
CA ASP A 247 -2.75 -26.56 -0.87
C ASP A 247 -4.10 -26.02 -0.42
N GLY A 248 -5.17 -26.54 -1.02
CA GLY A 248 -6.54 -26.17 -0.68
C GLY A 248 -7.10 -26.95 0.51
N SER A 249 -6.32 -27.88 1.06
CA SER A 249 -6.67 -28.67 2.25
C SER A 249 -6.83 -27.82 3.51
N PHE A 250 -6.15 -26.68 3.61
CA PHE A 250 -6.29 -25.75 4.73
C PHE A 250 -7.60 -24.95 4.63
N GLY A 251 -8.32 -24.86 5.76
CA GLY A 251 -9.51 -24.02 5.89
C GLY A 251 -9.17 -22.52 5.86
N CYS A 252 -10.13 -21.66 5.53
CA CYS A 252 -9.94 -20.21 5.46
C CYS A 252 -9.65 -19.52 6.81
N SER A 253 -9.83 -20.20 7.94
CA SER A 253 -9.69 -19.61 9.29
C SER A 253 -8.24 -19.57 9.81
N THR A 254 -7.29 -20.24 9.16
CA THR A 254 -5.90 -20.33 9.62
C THR A 254 -5.06 -19.15 9.11
N SER A 255 -5.07 -18.05 9.88
CA SER A 255 -4.49 -16.76 9.46
C SER A 255 -2.98 -16.80 9.15
N THR A 256 -2.17 -17.47 9.98
CA THR A 256 -0.72 -17.67 9.81
C THR A 256 -0.24 -18.66 10.87
N LEU A 257 0.61 -19.63 10.51
CA LEU A 257 1.16 -20.62 11.44
C LEU A 257 2.67 -20.40 11.59
N ARG A 258 3.17 -20.32 12.83
CA ARG A 258 4.62 -20.32 13.09
C ARG A 258 5.13 -21.75 13.05
N LEU A 259 6.31 -21.95 12.47
CA LEU A 259 6.98 -23.24 12.42
C LEU A 259 8.00 -23.35 13.57
N PRO A 260 8.18 -24.53 14.18
CA PRO A 260 7.48 -25.80 13.91
C PRO A 260 6.01 -25.80 14.37
N LEU A 261 5.15 -26.58 13.68
CA LEU A 261 3.71 -26.67 13.96
C LEU A 261 3.42 -27.36 15.30
N GLN A 262 2.28 -27.02 15.91
CA GLN A 262 1.74 -27.77 17.06
C GLN A 262 0.93 -28.98 16.57
N SER A 263 0.89 -30.06 17.36
CA SER A 263 0.54 -31.44 16.96
C SER A 263 -0.80 -31.66 16.25
N SER A 264 -1.78 -30.77 16.37
CA SER A 264 -3.07 -30.91 15.68
C SER A 264 -2.99 -30.62 14.18
N ASP A 265 -2.13 -29.68 13.77
CA ASP A 265 -2.03 -29.21 12.38
C ASP A 265 -1.03 -30.02 11.54
N GLU A 266 -0.19 -30.83 12.18
CA GLU A 266 0.81 -31.66 11.51
C GLU A 266 0.22 -32.77 10.63
N SER A 267 -0.96 -33.29 10.98
CA SER A 267 -1.52 -34.48 10.32
C SER A 267 -1.81 -34.27 8.83
N VAL A 268 -2.18 -33.05 8.43
CA VAL A 268 -2.44 -32.68 7.03
C VAL A 268 -1.11 -32.47 6.27
N CYS A 269 -0.13 -31.85 6.92
CA CYS A 269 1.17 -31.54 6.33
C CYS A 269 2.05 -32.77 6.14
N ARG A 270 1.99 -33.76 7.04
CA ARG A 270 2.82 -34.98 6.97
C ARG A 270 2.57 -35.85 5.73
N GLN A 271 1.50 -35.57 4.98
CA GLN A 271 1.22 -36.25 3.71
C GLN A 271 2.00 -35.66 2.53
N LEU A 272 2.66 -34.51 2.72
CA LEU A 272 3.39 -33.80 1.67
C LEU A 272 4.89 -34.12 1.78
N PRO A 273 5.51 -34.74 0.77
CA PRO A 273 6.87 -35.26 0.86
C PRO A 273 7.94 -34.19 1.09
N ALA A 274 7.79 -33.00 0.49
CA ALA A 274 8.75 -31.89 0.68
C ALA A 274 8.44 -31.00 1.89
N PHE A 275 7.33 -31.21 2.60
CA PHE A 275 6.90 -30.26 3.62
C PHE A 275 7.86 -30.23 4.81
N GLU A 276 8.22 -31.38 5.37
CA GLU A 276 9.05 -31.42 6.58
C GLU A 276 10.41 -30.74 6.38
N PRO A 277 11.17 -31.01 5.29
CA PRO A 277 12.47 -30.38 5.14
C PRO A 277 12.35 -28.90 4.74
N LEU A 278 11.35 -28.51 3.94
CA LEU A 278 11.10 -27.09 3.65
C LEU A 278 10.62 -26.31 4.88
N ALA A 279 9.85 -26.95 5.76
CA ALA A 279 9.39 -26.33 7.01
C ALA A 279 10.57 -26.00 7.94
N GLN A 280 11.68 -26.73 7.87
CA GLN A 280 12.91 -26.41 8.61
C GLN A 280 13.57 -25.12 8.10
N LEU A 281 13.50 -24.86 6.78
CA LEU A 281 14.01 -23.62 6.17
C LEU A 281 13.12 -22.40 6.45
N CYS A 282 11.83 -22.64 6.74
CA CYS A 282 10.81 -21.61 6.79
C CYS A 282 10.51 -21.13 8.21
N THR A 283 10.39 -19.82 8.38
CA THR A 283 10.01 -19.20 9.66
C THR A 283 8.50 -19.20 9.90
N THR A 284 7.71 -19.30 8.83
CA THR A 284 6.26 -19.11 8.87
C THR A 284 5.60 -19.85 7.71
N LEU A 285 4.48 -20.49 8.00
CA LEU A 285 3.60 -21.18 7.05
C LEU A 285 2.30 -20.39 6.86
N ILE A 286 1.90 -20.24 5.60
CA ILE A 286 0.80 -19.35 5.20
C ILE A 286 -0.04 -20.06 4.15
N PRO A 287 -1.25 -20.51 4.50
CA PRO A 287 -2.16 -21.09 3.52
C PRO A 287 -2.49 -20.07 2.42
N ILE A 288 -2.53 -20.53 1.15
CA ILE A 288 -2.81 -19.65 0.00
C ILE A 288 -4.15 -18.92 0.12
N LYS A 289 -5.17 -19.58 0.72
CA LYS A 289 -6.48 -18.95 0.98
C LYS A 289 -6.36 -17.79 1.96
N SER A 290 -5.57 -17.95 3.02
CA SER A 290 -5.32 -16.90 4.02
C SER A 290 -4.48 -15.77 3.45
N PHE A 291 -3.51 -16.10 2.58
CA PHE A 291 -2.72 -15.14 1.83
C PHE A 291 -3.60 -14.26 0.92
N LEU A 292 -4.53 -14.88 0.20
CA LEU A 292 -5.48 -14.17 -0.66
C LEU A 292 -6.54 -13.42 0.16
N ALA A 293 -7.08 -14.00 1.23
CA ALA A 293 -8.16 -13.42 2.02
C ALA A 293 -7.73 -12.22 2.85
N SER A 294 -6.50 -12.22 3.37
CA SER A 294 -6.07 -11.20 4.33
C SER A 294 -5.27 -10.08 3.68
N PRO A 295 -5.78 -8.83 3.64
CA PRO A 295 -5.01 -7.68 3.21
C PRO A 295 -3.74 -7.47 4.04
N ALA A 296 -3.75 -7.88 5.32
CA ALA A 296 -2.60 -7.79 6.21
C ALA A 296 -1.48 -8.79 5.85
N VAL A 297 -1.87 -9.97 5.35
CA VAL A 297 -0.95 -11.00 4.84
C VAL A 297 -0.42 -10.57 3.47
N ARG A 298 -1.25 -9.96 2.60
CA ARG A 298 -0.80 -9.29 1.37
C ARG A 298 0.12 -8.09 1.61
N LEU A 299 0.09 -7.50 2.81
CA LEU A 299 0.99 -6.42 3.21
C LEU A 299 2.29 -6.93 3.82
N PHE A 300 2.47 -8.26 3.92
CA PHE A 300 3.45 -8.98 4.74
C PHE A 300 4.32 -8.04 5.52
N SER A 301 3.92 -7.77 6.75
CA SER A 301 4.65 -7.06 7.79
C SER A 301 5.96 -6.48 7.28
N PRO A 302 6.00 -5.21 6.81
CA PRO A 302 7.29 -4.52 6.78
C PRO A 302 7.93 -4.78 8.15
N PRO A 303 9.21 -5.15 8.18
CA PRO A 303 9.87 -5.64 9.39
C PRO A 303 9.53 -4.64 10.47
N LEU A 304 8.71 -5.05 11.48
CA LEU A 304 7.92 -4.17 12.36
C LEU A 304 8.42 -2.75 12.23
N LYS A 305 7.90 -1.94 11.27
CA LYS A 305 8.45 -0.60 10.97
C LYS A 305 8.69 0.02 12.32
N ARG A 306 9.95 0.13 12.79
CA ARG A 306 10.28 0.24 14.22
C ARG A 306 9.20 1.08 14.85
N LEU A 307 8.28 0.45 15.61
CA LEU A 307 6.96 1.02 15.91
C LEU A 307 7.17 2.50 16.15
N SER A 308 6.79 3.34 15.18
CA SER A 308 7.29 4.70 15.22
C SER A 308 6.48 5.38 16.31
N THR A 309 7.16 5.73 17.40
CA THR A 309 6.53 6.40 18.53
C THR A 309 5.91 7.68 17.98
N LYS A 310 4.57 7.77 17.99
CA LYS A 310 3.87 8.97 17.51
C LYS A 310 4.28 10.16 18.36
N CYS A 311 4.38 9.93 19.67
CA CYS A 311 4.92 10.87 20.62
C CYS A 311 5.51 10.15 21.83
N ARG A 312 6.34 10.87 22.56
CA ARG A 312 6.85 10.52 23.88
C ARG A 312 6.34 11.60 24.82
N VAL A 313 5.47 11.22 25.75
CA VAL A 313 4.78 12.15 26.64
C VAL A 313 4.70 11.56 28.03
N ASN A 314 4.52 12.40 29.04
CA ASN A 314 4.23 11.94 30.39
C ASN A 314 2.72 11.73 30.52
N LEU A 315 2.32 10.57 31.04
CA LEU A 315 0.98 10.33 31.55
C LEU A 315 0.89 10.97 32.94
N THR A 316 0.15 12.06 33.05
CA THR A 316 -0.08 12.77 34.31
C THR A 316 -1.35 12.24 34.96
N ILE A 317 -1.21 11.60 36.13
CA ILE A 317 -2.35 11.11 36.92
C ILE A 317 -2.71 12.12 38.01
N SER A 318 -1.70 12.78 38.59
CA SER A 318 -1.85 13.92 39.50
C SER A 318 -0.71 14.92 39.27
N SER A 319 -0.78 16.11 39.86
CA SER A 319 0.27 17.14 39.73
C SER A 319 1.65 16.65 40.18
N GLY A 320 1.71 15.74 41.16
CA GLY A 320 2.94 15.14 41.67
C GLY A 320 3.29 13.75 41.10
N PHE A 321 2.44 13.15 40.27
CA PHE A 321 2.65 11.78 39.77
C PHE A 321 2.52 11.70 38.26
N GLN A 322 3.67 11.44 37.61
CA GLN A 322 3.83 11.38 36.17
C GLN A 322 4.58 10.11 35.75
N ILE A 323 4.12 9.46 34.69
CA ILE A 323 4.76 8.25 34.14
C ILE A 323 5.18 8.53 32.70
N PRO A 324 6.47 8.43 32.33
CA PRO A 324 6.89 8.59 30.94
C PRO A 324 6.37 7.42 30.10
N VAL A 325 5.62 7.73 29.04
CA VAL A 325 5.02 6.73 28.16
C VAL A 325 5.37 6.95 26.69
N TYR A 326 5.43 5.85 25.95
CA TYR A 326 5.63 5.82 24.51
C TYR A 326 4.30 5.47 23.84
N VAL A 327 3.79 6.39 23.02
CA VAL A 327 2.50 6.20 22.35
C VAL A 327 2.71 5.70 20.93
N PHE A 328 2.07 4.58 20.59
CA PHE A 328 2.11 3.97 19.27
C PHE A 328 0.72 3.98 18.63
N VAL A 329 0.67 4.09 17.31
CA VAL A 329 -0.59 4.00 16.56
C VAL A 329 -0.87 2.53 16.27
N LYS A 330 -1.85 1.94 16.97
CA LYS A 330 -2.27 0.55 16.75
C LYS A 330 -3.06 0.38 15.46
N VAL A 331 -3.97 1.32 15.18
CA VAL A 331 -4.84 1.28 13.99
C VAL A 331 -4.77 2.63 13.30
N ARG A 332 -4.59 2.61 11.98
CA ARG A 332 -4.61 3.80 11.14
C ARG A 332 -5.34 3.49 9.85
N LYS A 333 -6.22 4.38 9.40
CA LYS A 333 -6.78 4.33 8.05
C LYS A 333 -5.64 4.45 7.04
N GLU A 334 -5.45 3.43 6.22
CA GLU A 334 -4.50 3.48 5.11
C GLU A 334 -5.07 4.40 4.02
N ASN A 335 -4.26 5.36 3.57
CA ASN A 335 -4.65 6.26 2.51
C ASN A 335 -4.13 5.70 1.19
N LEU A 336 -4.96 5.73 0.16
CA LEU A 336 -4.54 5.41 -1.20
C LEU A 336 -3.49 6.42 -1.69
N PRO A 337 -2.56 6.01 -2.57
CA PRO A 337 -1.63 6.94 -3.20
C PRO A 337 -2.41 8.01 -3.98
N THR A 338 -1.89 9.24 -4.01
CA THR A 338 -2.52 10.34 -4.73
C THR A 338 -2.22 10.25 -6.22
N VAL A 339 -3.26 10.37 -7.05
CA VAL A 339 -3.11 10.43 -8.51
C VAL A 339 -2.69 11.84 -8.92
N ARG A 340 -1.64 11.96 -9.74
CA ARG A 340 -1.19 13.24 -10.29
C ARG A 340 -1.92 13.54 -11.60
N LYS A 341 -2.43 14.76 -11.76
CA LYS A 341 -3.00 15.22 -13.02
C LYS A 341 -1.86 15.60 -13.98
N ARG A 342 -1.79 14.91 -15.11
CA ARG A 342 -0.81 15.13 -16.16
C ARG A 342 -1.51 15.29 -17.50
N VAL A 343 -0.93 16.12 -18.37
CA VAL A 343 -1.38 16.25 -19.77
C VAL A 343 -0.37 15.56 -20.65
N PHE A 344 -0.88 14.71 -21.55
CA PHE A 344 -0.10 14.11 -22.61
C PHE A 344 0.10 15.13 -23.73
N LEU A 345 1.36 15.45 -24.06
CA LEU A 345 1.68 16.43 -25.11
C LEU A 345 1.99 15.79 -26.47
N GLY A 346 1.72 14.49 -26.62
CA GLY A 346 2.07 13.74 -27.83
C GLY A 346 3.44 13.07 -27.73
N VAL A 347 3.71 12.23 -28.73
CA VAL A 347 5.05 11.71 -29.00
C VAL A 347 5.77 12.80 -29.77
N GLN A 348 6.91 13.30 -29.29
CA GLN A 348 7.76 14.11 -30.16
C GLN A 348 8.21 13.20 -31.30
N SER A 349 7.54 13.29 -32.44
CA SER A 349 8.01 12.65 -33.65
C SER A 349 9.40 13.22 -33.89
N ALA A 350 10.41 12.36 -33.83
CA ALA A 350 11.80 12.71 -34.16
C ALA A 350 11.97 13.08 -35.66
N ALA A 351 10.87 13.34 -36.37
CA ALA A 351 10.86 13.84 -37.73
C ALA A 351 11.30 15.31 -37.75
N GLY A 352 12.57 15.51 -38.10
CA GLY A 352 13.01 16.78 -38.66
C GLY A 352 13.73 17.72 -37.70
N ARG A 353 14.75 17.24 -36.99
CA ARG A 353 15.89 18.12 -36.66
C ARG A 353 16.68 18.35 -37.94
N THR A 354 16.07 19.05 -38.91
CA THR A 354 16.77 19.57 -40.09
C THR A 354 17.79 20.54 -39.54
N ARG A 355 19.04 20.07 -39.50
CA ARG A 355 20.21 20.80 -39.10
C ARG A 355 20.31 22.02 -40.02
N ILE A 356 19.73 23.15 -39.62
CA ILE A 356 20.06 24.45 -40.21
C ILE A 356 21.53 24.64 -39.90
N ARG A 357 22.37 24.31 -40.88
CA ARG A 357 23.79 24.64 -40.91
C ARG A 357 23.88 26.16 -40.92
N SER A 358 24.11 26.76 -39.76
CA SER A 358 24.71 28.08 -39.71
C SER A 358 26.09 27.98 -40.37
N PRO A 359 26.42 28.84 -41.35
CA PRO A 359 27.72 28.81 -41.98
C PRO A 359 28.81 29.20 -40.97
N SER A 360 29.87 28.41 -41.03
CA SER A 360 31.16 28.51 -40.35
C SER A 360 31.69 29.93 -40.09
N SER A 361 32.03 30.20 -38.84
CA SER A 361 33.25 30.97 -38.51
C SER A 361 34.15 30.06 -37.67
N ALA A 362 35.31 29.74 -38.24
CA ALA A 362 36.32 28.89 -37.66
C ALA A 362 36.95 29.52 -36.41
N SER A 363 37.03 28.77 -35.32
CA SER A 363 38.09 28.88 -34.34
C SER A 363 38.18 27.59 -33.54
N ASP A 364 39.35 26.97 -33.63
CA ASP A 364 39.81 25.83 -32.84
C ASP A 364 39.58 26.03 -31.34
N SER A 365 38.96 25.03 -30.70
CA SER A 365 39.49 24.48 -29.45
C SER A 365 38.86 23.13 -29.14
N SER A 366 39.75 22.19 -28.82
CA SER A 366 39.49 20.87 -28.28
C SER A 366 38.71 20.95 -26.98
N ASP A 367 37.55 20.27 -26.89
CA ASP A 367 37.17 19.62 -25.63
C ASP A 367 35.98 18.65 -25.75
N ALA A 368 36.16 17.51 -25.07
CA ALA A 368 35.17 16.57 -24.54
C ALA A 368 34.02 16.06 -25.45
N LEU A 369 34.28 14.90 -26.06
CA LEU A 369 33.25 13.93 -26.45
C LEU A 369 32.50 13.42 -25.20
N GLN A 370 31.33 13.98 -24.92
CA GLN A 370 30.29 13.30 -24.15
C GLN A 370 29.25 12.75 -25.12
N SER A 371 29.24 11.43 -25.26
CA SER A 371 28.21 10.68 -25.95
C SER A 371 26.90 10.74 -25.15
N PRO A 372 25.76 11.12 -25.77
CA PRO A 372 24.48 11.00 -25.10
C PRO A 372 24.11 9.52 -24.98
N SER A 373 23.84 9.08 -23.76
CA SER A 373 23.44 7.72 -23.43
C SER A 373 22.17 7.31 -24.18
N LYS A 374 22.31 6.35 -25.09
CA LYS A 374 21.21 5.58 -25.69
C LYS A 374 20.44 4.86 -24.57
N GLY A 375 19.19 5.24 -24.36
CA GLY A 375 18.32 4.56 -23.39
C GLY A 375 16.96 5.22 -23.11
N GLU A 376 16.68 6.41 -23.65
CA GLU A 376 15.35 7.02 -23.55
C GLU A 376 14.39 6.38 -24.57
N THR A 377 13.87 5.22 -24.15
CA THR A 377 12.62 4.64 -24.66
C THR A 377 11.60 5.76 -24.79
N GLY A 378 11.19 6.10 -26.02
CA GLY A 378 10.44 7.31 -26.38
C GLY A 378 9.59 7.87 -25.24
N ASP A 379 10.16 8.85 -24.53
CA ASP A 379 9.53 9.44 -23.36
C ASP A 379 8.26 10.14 -23.82
N LEU A 380 7.13 9.46 -23.61
CA LEU A 380 5.81 10.05 -23.74
C LEU A 380 5.84 11.36 -22.96
N LEU A 381 5.69 12.49 -23.64
CA LEU A 381 5.98 13.79 -23.06
C LEU A 381 4.80 14.22 -22.19
N TRP A 382 4.72 13.63 -21.01
CA TRP A 382 3.76 14.01 -19.98
C TRP A 382 4.26 15.25 -19.26
N ARG A 383 3.41 16.28 -19.13
CA ARG A 383 3.69 17.42 -18.26
C ARG A 383 2.73 17.45 -17.08
N ASP A 384 3.27 17.76 -15.91
CA ASP A 384 2.47 18.01 -14.71
C ASP A 384 1.65 19.29 -14.90
N LEU A 385 0.34 19.23 -14.60
CA LEU A 385 -0.55 20.38 -14.67
C LEU A 385 -0.27 21.35 -13.52
N ARG A 386 0.06 22.59 -13.85
CA ARG A 386 0.10 23.70 -12.88
C ARG A 386 -1.30 24.28 -12.74
N VAL A 387 -1.89 24.14 -11.56
CA VAL A 387 -3.20 24.72 -11.25
C VAL A 387 -3.01 26.15 -10.76
N HIS A 388 -3.38 27.13 -11.60
CA HIS A 388 -3.51 28.52 -11.18
C HIS A 388 -4.92 28.77 -10.66
N ARG A 389 -5.05 29.37 -9.48
CA ARG A 389 -6.35 29.70 -8.87
C ARG A 389 -6.55 31.21 -8.95
N PHE A 390 -7.67 31.62 -9.55
CA PHE A 390 -8.10 33.00 -9.64
C PHE A 390 -9.34 33.20 -8.77
N TYR A 391 -9.51 34.40 -8.24
CA TYR A 391 -10.65 34.75 -7.40
C TYR A 391 -11.41 35.88 -8.08
N PHE A 392 -12.74 35.84 -7.95
CA PHE A 392 -13.65 36.82 -8.52
C PHE A 392 -14.54 37.36 -7.40
N ARG A 393 -14.91 38.64 -7.46
CA ARG A 393 -15.91 39.18 -6.54
C ARG A 393 -17.26 38.56 -6.92
N ALA A 394 -18.03 38.09 -5.94
CA ALA A 394 -19.32 37.44 -6.21
C ALA A 394 -20.32 38.37 -6.93
N ASN A 395 -20.21 39.68 -6.69
CA ASN A 395 -21.07 40.71 -7.27
C ASN A 395 -20.51 41.33 -8.56
N ASP A 396 -19.35 40.85 -9.05
CA ASP A 396 -18.77 41.33 -10.30
C ASP A 396 -19.32 40.50 -11.47
N PRO A 397 -20.23 41.06 -12.30
CA PRO A 397 -20.84 40.33 -13.41
C PRO A 397 -19.80 39.93 -14.46
N ASP A 398 -18.72 40.70 -14.59
CA ASP A 398 -17.70 40.52 -15.62
C ASP A 398 -16.64 39.50 -15.20
N ARG A 399 -16.65 39.07 -13.92
CA ARG A 399 -15.69 38.12 -13.34
C ARG A 399 -14.25 38.54 -13.64
N ASN A 400 -13.89 39.78 -13.33
CA ASN A 400 -12.52 40.22 -13.47
C ASN A 400 -11.65 39.58 -12.37
N PRO A 401 -10.54 38.92 -12.72
CA PRO A 401 -9.72 38.22 -11.74
C PRO A 401 -9.06 39.22 -10.79
N VAL A 402 -9.29 39.02 -9.49
CA VAL A 402 -8.74 39.84 -8.43
C VAL A 402 -7.35 39.34 -8.08
N ARG A 403 -6.34 40.23 -8.13
CA ARG A 403 -5.01 39.94 -7.60
C ARG A 403 -5.06 39.98 -6.08
N LEU A 404 -4.86 38.83 -5.45
CA LEU A 404 -4.70 38.76 -4.00
C LEU A 404 -3.33 39.33 -3.63
N ALA A 405 -3.30 40.20 -2.62
CA ALA A 405 -2.04 40.61 -2.02
C ALA A 405 -1.30 39.38 -1.48
N ASP A 406 -0.01 39.25 -1.76
CA ASP A 406 0.82 38.19 -1.18
C ASP A 406 0.88 38.38 0.34
N GLN A 407 0.26 37.46 1.10
CA GLN A 407 0.22 37.55 2.57
C GLN A 407 1.62 37.60 3.20
N LYS A 408 2.65 37.10 2.52
CA LYS A 408 4.05 37.14 3.01
C LYS A 408 4.70 38.50 2.91
N SER A 409 4.17 39.43 2.12
CA SER A 409 4.69 40.81 2.03
C SER A 409 3.99 41.76 3.00
N GLN A 410 3.26 41.26 4.01
CA GLN A 410 2.80 42.07 5.13
C GLN A 410 3.97 42.46 6.05
N ALA A 411 4.89 43.24 5.47
CA ALA A 411 5.73 44.15 6.21
C ALA A 411 4.81 45.21 6.83
N LYS A 412 4.79 45.25 8.17
CA LYS A 412 4.39 46.37 9.04
C LYS A 412 3.11 47.11 8.60
N PHE A 413 1.98 46.70 9.15
CA PHE A 413 0.75 47.51 9.15
C PHE A 413 1.03 48.93 9.71
N PRO A 414 0.90 50.00 8.91
CA PRO A 414 1.21 51.36 9.36
C PRO A 414 0.20 51.91 10.38
N TRP A 415 -1.02 51.36 10.43
CA TRP A 415 -2.13 51.89 11.23
C TRP A 415 -2.29 51.23 12.61
N LEU A 416 -1.45 50.27 12.98
CA LEU A 416 -1.34 49.76 14.36
C LEU A 416 -0.15 50.36 15.13
N SER A 417 0.62 51.26 14.52
CA SER A 417 1.63 52.07 15.22
C SER A 417 1.01 53.37 15.72
N GLU A 418 0.07 53.28 16.67
CA GLU A 418 -0.43 54.45 17.43
C GLU A 418 0.53 54.93 18.53
N HIS A 419 1.71 54.28 18.66
CA HIS A 419 2.81 54.81 19.46
C HIS A 419 3.91 55.34 18.53
N GLY A 420 3.88 56.65 18.37
CA GLY A 420 4.83 57.40 17.56
C GLY A 420 6.24 57.31 18.10
N GLU A 421 7.09 56.57 17.38
CA GLU A 421 8.52 56.84 17.38
C GLU A 421 8.85 57.57 16.09
N LYS A 422 9.14 58.87 16.22
CA LYS A 422 9.78 59.69 15.18
C LYS A 422 11.16 59.11 14.90
N SER A 423 11.29 58.32 13.83
CA SER A 423 12.59 58.02 13.25
C SER A 423 12.79 58.92 12.05
N ASP A 424 13.47 60.04 12.27
CA ASP A 424 13.99 60.92 11.23
C ASP A 424 15.15 60.20 10.54
N ASN A 425 14.88 59.53 9.41
CA ASN A 425 15.95 59.14 8.51
C ASN A 425 15.53 59.38 7.05
N GLY A 426 15.97 60.54 6.55
CA GLY A 426 15.79 60.96 5.17
C GLY A 426 16.71 60.17 4.23
N GLY A 427 16.11 59.23 3.51
CA GLY A 427 16.71 58.59 2.34
C GLY A 427 15.68 58.52 1.24
N THR A 428 15.82 59.34 0.22
CA THR A 428 15.00 59.35 -0.99
C THR A 428 15.23 58.08 -1.81
N PRO A 429 14.22 57.21 -2.03
CA PRO A 429 14.35 56.11 -2.97
C PRO A 429 14.03 56.58 -4.39
N ASP A 430 14.98 56.40 -5.30
CA ASP A 430 14.81 56.54 -6.75
C ASP A 430 13.82 55.49 -7.29
N VAL A 431 12.60 55.93 -7.63
CA VAL A 431 11.56 55.10 -8.24
C VAL A 431 11.65 55.21 -9.76
N LYS A 432 12.25 54.21 -10.41
CA LYS A 432 12.15 54.01 -11.87
C LYS A 432 10.74 53.58 -12.24
N GLY A 433 10.04 54.44 -12.98
CA GLY A 433 8.68 54.23 -13.48
C GLY A 433 8.58 53.13 -14.53
N GLY A 434 8.07 51.97 -14.12
CA GLY A 434 7.35 51.07 -15.00
C GLY A 434 5.85 51.36 -14.85
N ARG A 435 5.15 51.65 -15.96
CA ARG A 435 3.68 51.69 -16.05
C ARG A 435 3.12 50.28 -15.73
N GLY A 436 3.13 49.91 -14.46
CA GLY A 436 2.47 48.73 -13.94
C GLY A 436 1.05 49.10 -13.56
N GLU A 437 0.09 48.43 -14.17
CA GLU A 437 -1.32 48.47 -13.81
C GLU A 437 -1.48 48.49 -12.29
N SER A 438 -2.01 49.59 -11.75
CA SER A 438 -2.36 49.78 -10.34
C SER A 438 -3.59 48.94 -9.99
N GLY A 439 -3.52 47.64 -10.21
CA GLY A 439 -4.54 46.70 -9.80
C GLY A 439 -4.64 46.72 -8.28
N GLU A 440 -5.79 47.12 -7.74
CA GLU A 440 -6.09 47.09 -6.32
C GLU A 440 -5.77 45.70 -5.76
N SER A 441 -4.76 45.62 -4.89
CA SER A 441 -4.45 44.39 -4.18
C SER A 441 -5.53 44.17 -3.13
N VAL A 442 -6.39 43.18 -3.34
CA VAL A 442 -7.49 42.90 -2.40
C VAL A 442 -7.02 41.94 -1.32
N GLN A 443 -7.24 42.30 -0.06
CA GLN A 443 -6.95 41.44 1.09
C GLN A 443 -8.11 40.46 1.31
N ARG A 444 -7.78 39.17 1.48
CA ARG A 444 -8.76 38.15 1.83
C ARG A 444 -8.97 38.11 3.34
N LEU A 445 -10.23 38.18 3.76
CA LEU A 445 -10.65 37.89 5.13
C LEU A 445 -11.29 36.51 5.19
N HIS A 446 -11.14 35.82 6.32
CA HIS A 446 -11.95 34.65 6.62
C HIS A 446 -13.30 35.15 7.15
N ALA A 447 -14.38 34.42 6.89
CA ALA A 447 -15.68 34.74 7.45
C ALA A 447 -16.31 33.45 7.98
N TYR A 448 -16.84 33.51 9.20
CA TYR A 448 -17.53 32.40 9.85
C TYR A 448 -19.00 32.73 9.96
N ARG A 449 -19.85 31.74 9.74
CA ARG A 449 -21.30 31.91 9.87
C ARG A 449 -21.67 31.82 11.34
N TYR A 450 -22.30 32.88 11.85
CA TYR A 450 -22.86 32.94 13.20
C TYR A 450 -24.37 33.23 13.10
N GLY A 451 -25.18 32.17 13.16
CA GLY A 451 -26.60 32.24 12.85
C GLY A 451 -26.87 32.65 11.39
N LYS A 452 -27.52 33.81 11.21
CA LYS A 452 -27.80 34.41 9.89
C LYS A 452 -26.71 35.38 9.41
N GLN A 453 -25.78 35.76 10.29
CA GLN A 453 -24.74 36.76 9.99
C GLN A 453 -23.43 36.09 9.60
N LEU A 454 -22.63 36.79 8.80
CA LEU A 454 -21.24 36.43 8.50
C LEU A 454 -20.32 37.35 9.32
N VAL A 455 -19.52 36.75 10.19
CA VAL A 455 -18.55 37.48 11.01
C VAL A 455 -17.19 37.36 10.33
N ALA A 456 -16.65 38.49 9.88
CA ALA A 456 -15.31 38.53 9.32
C ALA A 456 -14.27 38.40 10.43
N VAL A 457 -13.27 37.56 10.21
CA VAL A 457 -12.16 37.30 11.13
C VAL A 457 -10.87 37.31 10.32
N THR A 458 -9.94 38.15 10.74
CA THR A 458 -8.60 38.21 10.15
C THR A 458 -7.80 36.95 10.52
N SER A 459 -6.77 36.61 9.74
CA SER A 459 -5.89 35.47 10.08
C SER A 459 -5.18 35.67 11.43
N ILE A 460 -4.89 36.92 11.81
CA ILE A 460 -4.27 37.29 13.09
C ILE A 460 -5.25 37.03 14.25
N GLU A 461 -6.49 37.51 14.14
CA GLU A 461 -7.54 37.24 15.13
C GLU A 461 -7.83 35.74 15.23
N GLN A 462 -7.87 35.03 14.10
CA GLN A 462 -8.10 33.59 14.10
C GLN A 462 -7.00 32.85 14.87
N GLU A 463 -5.73 33.23 14.69
CA GLU A 463 -4.62 32.62 15.42
C GLU A 463 -4.59 33.02 16.91
N ALA A 464 -4.96 34.26 17.22
CA ALA A 464 -5.04 34.78 18.59
C ALA A 464 -6.19 34.13 19.39
N LEU A 465 -7.34 33.90 18.75
CA LEU A 465 -8.52 33.28 19.36
C LEU A 465 -8.47 31.75 19.36
N LYS A 466 -7.54 31.14 18.61
CA LYS A 466 -7.39 29.68 18.58
C LYS A 466 -6.86 29.19 19.92
N GLU A 467 -7.60 28.28 20.54
CA GLU A 467 -7.18 27.63 21.77
C GLU A 467 -5.82 26.93 21.58
N LYS A 468 -4.85 27.30 22.41
CA LYS A 468 -3.50 26.73 22.37
C LYS A 468 -3.44 25.49 23.25
N THR A 469 -3.49 24.33 22.60
CA THR A 469 -3.36 23.04 23.29
C THR A 469 -1.89 22.62 23.38
N VAL A 470 -1.47 22.13 24.55
CA VAL A 470 -0.16 21.49 24.73
C VAL A 470 -0.32 19.98 24.57
N ALA A 471 0.64 19.33 23.90
CA ALA A 471 0.64 17.88 23.78
C ALA A 471 0.86 17.24 25.16
N GLY A 472 -0.07 16.41 25.60
CA GLY A 472 0.01 15.71 26.87
C GLY A 472 -1.02 14.59 26.97
N LEU A 473 -0.83 13.70 27.94
CA LEU A 473 -1.79 12.65 28.28
C LEU A 473 -2.14 12.80 29.77
N VAL A 474 -3.38 13.19 30.07
CA VAL A 474 -3.83 13.48 31.44
C VAL A 474 -4.99 12.56 31.79
N ALA A 475 -4.91 11.88 32.93
CA ALA A 475 -6.03 11.10 33.45
C ALA A 475 -7.06 12.06 34.05
N LEU A 476 -8.25 12.14 33.43
CA LEU A 476 -9.35 12.98 33.93
C LEU A 476 -10.19 12.27 35.00
N GLY A 477 -10.22 10.94 34.97
CA GLY A 477 -11.01 10.13 35.89
C GLY A 477 -10.97 8.64 35.49
N VAL A 478 -11.69 7.82 36.25
CA VAL A 478 -11.83 6.38 36.01
C VAL A 478 -13.33 6.06 35.96
N ALA A 479 -13.75 5.27 34.97
CA ALA A 479 -15.12 4.79 34.80
C ALA A 479 -15.12 3.26 34.67
N ARG A 480 -16.27 2.62 34.90
CA ARG A 480 -16.38 1.17 34.68
C ARG A 480 -16.46 0.90 33.19
N LEU A 481 -15.98 -0.28 32.77
CA LEU A 481 -15.96 -0.65 31.36
C LEU A 481 -17.38 -0.69 30.76
N ASP A 482 -18.37 -1.09 31.54
CA ASP A 482 -19.79 -1.15 31.14
C ASP A 482 -20.39 0.24 30.85
N ASP A 483 -19.77 1.30 31.38
CA ASP A 483 -20.20 2.68 31.14
C ASP A 483 -19.60 3.24 29.82
N ILE A 484 -18.75 2.47 29.10
CA ILE A 484 -18.08 2.89 27.86
C ILE A 484 -18.68 2.15 26.65
N GLN A 485 -19.36 2.89 25.76
CA GLN A 485 -19.88 2.36 24.50
C GLN A 485 -18.76 2.27 23.44
N ARG A 486 -18.80 1.21 22.61
CA ARG A 486 -17.79 0.94 21.57
C ARG A 486 -17.97 1.77 20.30
#